data_AF-A0A3D0SPB8-F1
#
_entry.id   AF-A0A3D0SPB8-F1
#
_cell.length_a   1.000
_cell.length_b   1.000
_cell.length_c   1.000
_cell.angle_alpha   90.00
_cell.angle_beta   90.00
_cell.angle_gamma   90.00
#
_symmetry.space_group_name_H-M   'P 1'
#
loop_
_entity.id
_entity.type
_entity.pdbx_description
1 polymer ?
#
loop_
_entity_poly.entity_id
_entity_poly.type
_entity_poly.pdbx_seq_one_letter_code
_entity_poly.pdbx_strand_id
1 'polypeptide(L)'
;MAGGRLHQAGSVVSRTDFSATTDRTFAHGGGEPRSQPSSQPRPPEHRLSLKEVLDELVADGLVDTADVERSGLNVKTDRGQLHPLVVIANKKLHQLHPPHQALSLELLTGWLAGKAGLPYLRIDPLKLDIAAVERLLPFVSYEYAARYQILP
;
A
#
# COMPACT_ATOMS: atom_id res chain seq x y z
N MET A 1 -59.73 -2.89 -63.09
CA MET A 1 -60.72 -2.76 -62.00
C MET A 1 -60.01 -2.07 -60.85
N ALA A 2 -60.25 -0.76 -60.65
CA ALA A 2 -61.15 -0.23 -59.61
C ALA A 2 -60.77 -0.80 -58.23
N GLY A 3 -60.29 -0.06 -57.23
CA GLY A 3 -60.43 1.35 -56.87
C GLY A 3 -60.54 1.38 -55.34
N GLY A 4 -59.94 2.34 -54.65
CA GLY A 4 -60.10 2.42 -53.18
C GLY A 4 -59.09 3.33 -52.50
N ARG A 5 -59.40 4.63 -52.48
CA ARG A 5 -58.74 5.70 -51.69
C ARG A 5 -58.95 5.50 -50.19
N LEU A 6 -58.31 6.41 -49.41
CA LEU A 6 -58.62 6.96 -48.07
C LEU A 6 -57.50 6.60 -47.07
N HIS A 7 -56.84 7.49 -46.32
CA HIS A 7 -57.02 8.91 -46.00
C HIS A 7 -55.66 9.48 -45.56
N GLN A 8 -55.41 10.76 -45.89
CA GLN A 8 -54.37 11.61 -45.32
C GLN A 8 -55.04 12.60 -44.34
N ALA A 9 -54.23 13.16 -43.43
CA ALA A 9 -54.36 14.44 -42.71
C ALA A 9 -54.75 14.46 -41.21
N GLY A 10 -54.06 15.33 -40.46
CA GLY A 10 -54.41 15.84 -39.12
C GLY A 10 -53.33 15.59 -38.07
N SER A 11 -52.24 16.37 -37.99
CA SER A 11 -52.13 17.70 -37.34
C SER A 11 -52.40 17.69 -35.84
N VAL A 12 -51.35 17.85 -35.01
CA VAL A 12 -51.36 18.87 -33.95
C VAL A 12 -49.95 19.20 -33.47
N VAL A 13 -49.70 20.51 -33.41
CA VAL A 13 -48.56 21.22 -32.85
C VAL A 13 -48.67 21.23 -31.33
N SER A 14 -47.56 21.03 -30.61
CA SER A 14 -47.37 21.62 -29.28
C SER A 14 -45.94 22.13 -29.14
N ARG A 15 -45.83 23.47 -29.16
CA ARG A 15 -44.73 24.27 -28.61
C ARG A 15 -45.16 24.72 -27.22
N THR A 16 -44.32 24.48 -26.22
CA THR A 16 -44.20 25.20 -24.93
C THR A 16 -43.20 24.37 -24.09
N ASP A 17 -42.20 24.87 -23.37
CA ASP A 17 -41.61 26.20 -23.21
C ASP A 17 -40.19 26.01 -22.66
N PHE A 18 -39.32 26.95 -22.97
CA PHE A 18 -38.02 27.10 -22.32
C PHE A 18 -38.23 27.90 -21.02
N SER A 19 -37.71 27.43 -19.89
CA SER A 19 -37.46 28.27 -18.71
C SER A 19 -36.19 27.82 -18.03
N ALA A 20 -35.16 28.65 -18.19
CA ALA A 20 -33.99 28.70 -17.34
C ALA A 20 -34.27 29.61 -16.14
N THR A 21 -33.71 29.28 -14.96
CA THR A 21 -33.28 30.16 -13.86
C THR A 21 -33.04 29.27 -12.62
N THR A 22 -31.79 28.96 -12.29
CA THR A 22 -30.94 29.63 -11.25
C THR A 22 -31.17 28.99 -9.88
N ASP A 23 -30.24 28.12 -9.47
CA ASP A 23 -29.22 28.37 -8.44
C ASP A 23 -29.77 28.28 -7.01
N ARG A 24 -29.27 27.30 -6.26
CA ARG A 24 -28.57 27.54 -4.98
C ARG A 24 -28.09 26.24 -4.35
N THR A 25 -26.78 26.13 -4.31
CA THR A 25 -25.98 25.92 -3.08
C THR A 25 -26.44 24.81 -2.12
N PHE A 26 -25.73 23.68 -2.15
CA PHE A 26 -25.45 22.91 -0.95
C PHE A 26 -23.94 22.73 -0.83
N ALA A 27 -23.34 23.61 -0.02
CA ALA A 27 -22.02 23.41 0.53
C ALA A 27 -22.09 22.25 1.53
N HIS A 28 -21.44 21.13 1.22
CA HIS A 28 -21.09 20.12 2.22
C HIS A 28 -19.57 20.12 2.38
N GLY A 29 -19.13 20.73 3.46
CA GLY A 29 -17.76 20.61 3.96
C GLY A 29 -17.55 19.20 4.50
N GLY A 30 -16.48 18.57 4.05
CA GLY A 30 -16.03 17.25 4.44
C GLY A 30 -14.78 16.95 3.62
N GLY A 31 -13.66 17.59 3.98
CA GLY A 31 -12.38 17.34 3.35
C GLY A 31 -11.89 15.95 3.72
N GLU A 32 -12.28 14.92 2.95
CA GLU A 32 -11.55 13.67 2.94
C GLU A 32 -10.11 13.95 2.49
N PRO A 33 -9.08 13.53 3.24
CA PRO A 33 -7.72 13.60 2.74
C PRO A 33 -7.62 12.64 1.56
N ARG A 34 -7.76 13.17 0.35
CA ARG A 34 -7.37 12.46 -0.87
C ARG A 34 -5.88 12.16 -0.73
N SER A 35 -5.54 10.89 -0.49
CA SER A 35 -4.18 10.38 -0.59
C SER A 35 -3.67 10.67 -2.01
N GLN A 36 -2.97 11.79 -2.17
CA GLN A 36 -2.32 12.13 -3.42
C GLN A 36 -1.14 11.17 -3.61
N PRO A 37 -1.00 10.51 -4.78
CA PRO A 37 0.17 9.69 -5.03
C PRO A 37 1.40 10.61 -5.08
N SER A 38 2.28 10.48 -4.09
CA SER A 38 3.55 11.19 -4.05
C SER A 38 4.34 10.89 -5.33
N SER A 39 4.64 11.94 -6.10
CA SER A 39 5.28 11.84 -7.42
C SER A 39 6.81 11.62 -7.32
N GLN A 40 7.27 10.90 -6.30
CA GLN A 40 8.67 10.52 -6.23
C GLN A 40 8.95 9.39 -7.23
N PRO A 41 10.08 9.45 -7.96
CA PRO A 41 10.46 8.37 -8.87
C PRO A 41 10.49 7.06 -8.08
N ARG A 42 9.64 6.12 -8.47
CA ARG A 42 9.62 4.79 -7.87
C ARG A 42 10.98 4.16 -8.17
N PRO A 43 11.76 3.77 -7.14
CA PRO A 43 12.98 3.02 -7.38
C PRO A 43 12.66 1.78 -8.22
N PRO A 44 13.61 1.30 -9.03
CA PRO A 44 13.39 0.14 -9.89
C PRO A 44 12.85 -1.03 -9.08
N GLU A 45 11.88 -1.76 -9.63
CA GLU A 45 11.28 -2.90 -8.93
C GLU A 45 12.31 -4.03 -8.83
N HIS A 46 12.90 -4.19 -7.64
CA HIS A 46 13.80 -5.29 -7.32
C HIS A 46 13.57 -5.80 -5.91
N ARG A 47 14.14 -6.97 -5.60
CA ARG A 47 14.18 -7.47 -4.22
C ARG A 47 15.10 -6.59 -3.39
N LEU A 48 14.64 -6.22 -2.20
CA LEU A 48 15.46 -5.51 -1.21
C LEU A 48 16.72 -6.33 -0.92
N SER A 49 17.89 -5.70 -1.03
CA SER A 49 19.18 -6.33 -0.75
C SER A 49 19.69 -5.97 0.64
N LEU A 50 20.55 -6.82 1.21
CA LEU A 50 21.19 -6.57 2.50
C LEU A 50 22.04 -5.29 2.49
N LYS A 51 22.73 -5.02 1.38
CA LYS A 51 23.57 -3.83 1.24
C LYS A 51 22.73 -2.55 1.31
N GLU A 52 21.64 -2.49 0.54
CA GLU A 52 20.76 -1.32 0.52
C GLU A 52 20.21 -1.03 1.90
N VAL A 53 19.76 -2.05 2.63
CA VAL A 53 19.25 -1.85 4.00
C VAL A 53 20.34 -1.31 4.92
N LEU A 54 21.55 -1.85 4.86
CA LEU A 54 22.64 -1.38 5.73
C LEU A 54 23.06 0.06 5.39
N ASP A 55 23.17 0.38 4.10
CA ASP A 55 23.52 1.72 3.65
C ASP A 55 22.44 2.74 4.11
N GLU A 56 21.15 2.37 4.01
CA GLU A 56 20.02 3.21 4.45
C GLU A 56 19.93 3.32 5.99
N LEU A 57 20.22 2.26 6.75
CA LEU A 57 20.26 2.30 8.22
C LEU A 57 21.37 3.23 8.73
N VAL A 58 22.52 3.25 8.06
CA VAL A 58 23.61 4.20 8.34
C VAL A 58 23.20 5.61 7.94
N ALA A 59 22.62 5.79 6.76
CA ALA A 59 22.17 7.10 6.27
C ALA A 59 21.11 7.75 7.19
N ASP A 60 20.19 6.95 7.73
CA ASP A 60 19.18 7.40 8.69
C ASP A 60 19.73 7.53 10.12
N GLY A 61 21.01 7.22 10.35
CA GLY A 61 21.65 7.32 11.66
C GLY A 61 21.15 6.28 12.68
N LEU A 62 20.52 5.19 12.24
CA LEU A 62 20.09 4.12 13.14
C LEU A 62 21.26 3.29 13.65
N VAL A 63 22.32 3.15 12.87
CA VAL A 63 23.55 2.41 13.25
C VAL A 63 24.79 3.13 12.76
N ASP A 64 25.90 2.92 13.43
CA ASP A 64 27.20 3.39 12.96
C ASP A 64 27.81 2.42 11.94
N THR A 65 28.57 2.95 10.96
CA THR A 65 29.28 2.14 9.98
C THR A 65 30.27 1.18 10.66
N ALA A 66 30.96 1.60 11.71
CA ALA A 66 31.92 0.74 12.42
C ALA A 66 31.23 -0.46 13.09
N ASP A 67 29.99 -0.29 13.58
CA ASP A 67 29.24 -1.37 14.21
C ASP A 67 28.71 -2.37 13.18
N VAL A 68 28.30 -1.89 12.00
CA VAL A 68 27.96 -2.75 10.86
C VAL A 68 29.15 -3.63 10.47
N GLU A 69 30.35 -3.04 10.32
CA GLU A 69 31.56 -3.80 9.98
C GLU A 69 31.94 -4.82 11.06
N ARG A 70 31.86 -4.43 12.35
CA ARG A 70 32.16 -5.32 13.48
C ARG A 70 31.19 -6.48 13.62
N SER A 71 29.94 -6.33 13.18
CA SER A 71 28.93 -7.39 13.24
C SER A 71 29.22 -8.58 12.33
N GLY A 72 30.19 -8.46 11.42
CA GLY A 72 30.56 -9.50 10.47
C GLY A 72 29.40 -9.82 9.52
N LEU A 73 28.55 -8.85 9.21
CA LEU A 73 27.57 -8.94 8.12
C LEU A 73 28.32 -9.00 6.80
N ASN A 74 28.12 -10.07 6.05
CA ASN A 74 28.79 -10.24 4.77
C ASN A 74 27.77 -10.31 3.66
N VAL A 75 27.63 -9.22 2.91
CA VAL A 75 26.70 -9.09 1.78
C VAL A 75 26.87 -10.16 0.71
N LYS A 76 28.00 -10.88 0.62
CA LYS A 76 28.20 -11.99 -0.34
C LYS A 76 27.76 -13.34 0.24
N THR A 77 28.08 -13.61 1.50
CA THR A 77 27.74 -14.87 2.18
C THR A 77 26.29 -14.88 2.66
N ASP A 78 25.79 -13.73 3.11
CA ASP A 78 24.43 -13.55 3.63
C ASP A 78 23.39 -13.26 2.52
N ARG A 79 23.72 -13.51 1.24
CA ARG A 79 22.76 -13.50 0.11
C ARG A 79 21.77 -14.68 0.14
N GLY A 80 21.62 -15.31 1.30
CA GLY A 80 20.85 -16.54 1.47
C GLY A 80 19.34 -16.36 1.32
N GLN A 81 18.61 -17.41 1.70
CA GLN A 81 17.15 -17.46 1.61
C GLN A 81 16.44 -16.49 2.58
N LEU A 82 17.14 -16.00 3.61
CA LEU A 82 16.56 -15.14 4.63
C LEU A 82 16.40 -13.71 4.13
N HIS A 83 15.30 -13.08 4.53
CA HIS A 83 15.05 -11.68 4.22
C HIS A 83 16.11 -10.77 4.88
N PRO A 84 16.59 -9.70 4.23
CA PRO A 84 17.62 -8.81 4.77
C PRO A 84 17.37 -8.33 6.21
N LEU A 85 16.13 -7.96 6.53
CA LEU A 85 15.79 -7.51 7.89
C LEU A 85 15.97 -8.60 8.94
N VAL A 86 15.71 -9.86 8.59
CA VAL A 86 15.92 -11.02 9.48
C VAL A 86 17.40 -11.24 9.73
N VAL A 87 18.22 -11.13 8.67
CA VAL A 87 19.68 -11.25 8.78
C VAL A 87 20.23 -10.20 9.75
N ILE A 88 19.80 -8.94 9.60
CA ILE A 88 20.24 -7.83 10.46
C ILE A 88 19.77 -8.04 11.90
N ALA A 89 18.50 -8.39 12.10
CA ALA A 89 17.94 -8.62 13.44
C ALA A 89 18.70 -9.70 14.22
N ASN A 90 19.13 -10.77 13.53
CA ASN A 90 19.89 -11.86 14.14
C ASN A 90 21.30 -11.45 14.61
N LYS A 91 21.87 -10.37 14.05
CA LYS A 91 23.18 -9.84 14.46
C LYS A 91 23.13 -9.01 15.74
N LYS A 92 21.92 -8.66 16.21
CA LYS A 92 21.72 -7.88 17.45
C LYS A 92 22.54 -6.59 17.47
N LEU A 93 22.61 -5.91 16.31
CA LEU A 93 23.10 -4.54 16.24
C LEU A 93 22.22 -3.66 17.14
N HIS A 94 22.82 -2.65 17.77
CA HIS A 94 22.10 -1.71 18.62
C HIS A 94 21.92 -0.38 17.90
N GLN A 95 20.84 0.32 18.22
CA GLN A 95 20.62 1.68 17.75
C GLN A 95 21.76 2.59 18.21
N LEU A 96 22.16 3.50 17.32
CA LEU A 96 23.18 4.49 17.61
C LEU A 96 22.75 5.44 18.74
N HIS A 97 21.46 5.76 18.81
CA HIS A 97 20.93 6.68 19.82
C HIS A 97 20.47 5.95 21.09
N PRO A 98 20.60 6.58 22.28
CA PRO A 98 20.00 6.06 23.51
C PRO A 98 18.49 5.79 23.33
N PRO A 99 17.97 4.68 23.88
CA PRO A 99 18.60 3.80 24.87
C PRO A 99 19.41 2.63 24.27
N HIS A 100 19.88 2.74 23.02
CA HIS A 100 20.67 1.71 22.33
C HIS A 100 19.95 0.36 22.23
N GLN A 101 18.66 0.40 21.89
CA GLN A 101 17.87 -0.82 21.75
C GLN A 101 18.41 -1.68 20.60
N ALA A 102 18.30 -2.99 20.73
CA ALA A 102 18.66 -3.89 19.64
C ALA A 102 17.71 -3.65 18.45
N LEU A 103 18.26 -3.71 17.24
CA LEU A 103 17.51 -3.70 15.99
C LEU A 103 16.71 -4.99 15.86
N SER A 104 15.55 -5.03 16.50
CA SER A 104 14.61 -6.14 16.38
C SER A 104 13.97 -6.16 15.00
N LEU A 105 13.44 -7.32 14.60
CA LEU A 105 12.68 -7.42 13.35
C LEU A 105 11.46 -6.48 13.34
N GLU A 106 10.81 -6.28 14.49
CA GLU A 106 9.69 -5.35 14.65
C GLU A 106 10.11 -3.90 14.36
N LEU A 107 11.20 -3.45 14.96
CA LEU A 107 11.75 -2.11 14.74
C LEU A 107 12.13 -1.91 13.27
N LEU A 108 12.85 -2.87 12.70
CA LEU A 108 13.29 -2.82 11.30
C LEU A 108 12.11 -2.82 10.32
N THR A 109 11.05 -3.59 10.61
CA THR A 109 9.84 -3.62 9.77
C THR A 109 9.09 -2.29 9.85
N GLY A 110 8.97 -1.72 11.05
CA GLY A 110 8.35 -0.40 11.23
C GLY A 110 9.12 0.73 10.53
N TRP A 111 10.45 0.71 10.65
CA TRP A 111 11.33 1.64 9.94
C TRP A 111 11.17 1.53 8.42
N LEU A 112 11.23 0.32 7.86
CA LEU A 112 11.08 0.11 6.42
C LEU A 112 9.68 0.49 5.92
N ALA A 113 8.63 0.20 6.70
CA ALA A 113 7.27 0.62 6.39
C ALA A 113 7.17 2.16 6.29
N GLY A 114 7.80 2.88 7.23
CA GLY A 114 7.91 4.34 7.18
C GLY A 114 8.61 4.84 5.92
N LYS A 115 9.73 4.23 5.53
CA LYS A 115 10.46 4.56 4.29
C LYS A 115 9.63 4.29 3.04
N ALA A 116 8.84 3.20 3.03
CA ALA A 116 7.97 2.83 1.92
C ALA A 116 6.63 3.60 1.90
N GLY A 117 6.34 4.42 2.90
CA GLY A 117 5.04 5.09 3.03
C GLY A 117 3.88 4.13 3.31
N LEU A 118 4.16 2.96 3.88
CA LEU A 118 3.18 1.94 4.21
C LEU A 118 2.85 1.97 5.72
N PRO A 119 1.60 1.69 6.11
CA PRO A 119 1.25 1.55 7.51
C PRO A 119 1.92 0.29 8.09
N TYR A 120 2.46 0.41 9.31
CA TYR A 120 2.89 -0.75 10.10
C TYR A 120 1.74 -1.22 10.98
N LEU A 121 1.34 -2.48 10.82
CA LEU A 121 0.29 -3.12 11.60
C LEU A 121 0.83 -4.34 12.32
N ARG A 122 0.69 -4.37 13.64
CA ARG A 122 1.02 -5.54 14.45
C ARG A 122 -0.21 -6.42 14.58
N ILE A 123 -0.18 -7.56 13.88
CA ILE A 123 -1.30 -8.50 13.84
C ILE A 123 -1.32 -9.30 15.14
N ASP A 124 -2.43 -9.20 15.87
CA ASP A 124 -2.72 -10.03 17.05
C ASP A 124 -3.72 -11.11 16.63
N PRO A 125 -3.34 -12.40 16.62
CA PRO A 125 -4.20 -13.47 16.15
C PRO A 125 -5.50 -13.59 16.96
N LEU A 126 -5.51 -13.14 18.22
CA LEU A 126 -6.70 -13.20 19.08
C LEU A 126 -7.70 -12.09 18.78
N LYS A 127 -7.28 -11.06 18.03
CA LYS A 127 -8.12 -9.92 17.65
C LYS A 127 -8.54 -9.97 16.19
N LEU A 128 -8.19 -11.03 15.46
CA LEU A 128 -8.49 -11.17 14.05
C LEU A 128 -9.97 -11.54 13.84
N ASP A 129 -10.65 -10.80 12.96
CA ASP A 129 -11.99 -11.17 12.49
C ASP A 129 -11.88 -12.27 11.42
N ILE A 130 -11.96 -13.52 11.87
CA ILE A 130 -11.87 -14.69 11.00
C ILE A 130 -12.97 -14.67 9.93
N ALA A 131 -14.17 -14.21 10.26
CA ALA A 131 -15.28 -14.15 9.31
C ALA A 131 -15.02 -13.10 8.21
N ALA A 132 -14.31 -12.01 8.52
CA ALA A 132 -13.88 -11.05 7.50
C ALA A 132 -12.85 -11.66 6.54
N VAL A 133 -11.86 -12.38 7.06
CA VAL A 133 -10.83 -13.08 6.25
C VAL A 133 -11.48 -14.15 5.36
N GLU A 134 -12.41 -14.95 5.90
CA GLU A 134 -13.12 -16.00 5.14
C GLU A 134 -13.91 -15.45 3.95
N ARG A 135 -14.51 -14.26 4.09
CA ARG A 135 -15.22 -13.59 2.98
C ARG A 135 -14.29 -13.21 1.82
N LEU A 136 -12.98 -13.14 2.06
CA LEU A 136 -11.98 -12.80 1.04
C LEU A 136 -11.37 -14.02 0.34
N LEU A 137 -11.52 -15.23 0.92
CA LEU A 137 -11.00 -16.48 0.33
C LEU A 137 -11.53 -16.83 -1.08
N PRO A 138 -12.77 -16.45 -1.50
CA PRO A 138 -13.19 -16.60 -2.89
C PRO A 138 -12.39 -15.76 -3.90
N PHE A 139 -11.74 -14.68 -3.43
CA PHE A 139 -10.96 -13.76 -4.27
C PHE A 139 -9.45 -13.99 -4.15
N VAL A 140 -8.98 -14.43 -2.98
CA VAL A 140 -7.57 -14.73 -2.71
C VAL A 140 -7.43 -16.18 -2.30
N SER A 141 -6.81 -17.00 -3.14
CA SER A 141 -6.61 -18.41 -2.81
C SER A 141 -5.62 -18.57 -1.66
N TYR A 142 -5.84 -19.62 -0.85
CA TYR A 142 -4.94 -19.98 0.24
C TYR A 142 -3.50 -20.16 -0.24
N GLU A 143 -3.29 -20.88 -1.36
CA GLU A 143 -1.95 -21.11 -1.92
C GLU A 143 -1.24 -19.82 -2.32
N TYR A 144 -1.98 -18.86 -2.87
CA TYR A 144 -1.43 -17.54 -3.20
C TYR A 144 -1.03 -16.79 -1.92
N ALA A 145 -1.93 -16.74 -0.93
CA ALA A 145 -1.67 -16.11 0.35
C ALA A 145 -0.45 -16.71 1.07
N ALA A 146 -0.37 -18.04 1.13
CA ALA A 146 0.75 -18.77 1.73
C ALA A 146 2.06 -18.55 0.99
N ARG A 147 2.07 -18.55 -0.35
CA ARG A 147 3.31 -18.35 -1.12
C ARG A 147 3.89 -16.95 -0.92
N TYR A 148 3.04 -15.94 -0.82
CA TYR A 148 3.45 -14.53 -0.70
C TYR A 148 3.41 -14.00 0.73
N GLN A 149 3.06 -14.84 1.71
CA GLN A 149 2.99 -14.49 3.14
C GLN A 149 2.09 -13.27 3.39
N ILE A 150 0.93 -13.24 2.73
CA ILE A 150 -0.09 -12.20 2.90
C ILE A 150 -1.28 -12.77 3.68
N LEU A 151 -1.89 -11.93 4.50
CA LEU A 151 -3.18 -12.20 5.13
C LEU A 151 -4.24 -11.41 4.34
N PRO A 152 -5.19 -12.07 3.65
CA PRO A 152 -6.23 -11.39 2.90
C PRO A 152 -7.19 -10.64 3.83
#